data_AF-A0A399DA43-F1
#
_entry.id   AF-A0A399DA43-F1
#
_cell.length_a   1.000
_cell.length_b   1.000
_cell.length_c   1.000
_cell.angle_alpha   90.00
_cell.angle_beta   90.00
_cell.angle_gamma   90.00
#
_symmetry.space_group_name_H-M   'P 1'
#
loop_
_entity.id
_entity.type
_entity.pdbx_description
1 polymer ?
#
loop_
_entity_poly.entity_id
_entity_poly.type
_entity_poly.pdbx_seq_one_letter_code
_entity_poly.pdbx_strand_id
1 'polypeptide(L)'
;MTTIKNRDKIILSILLLILGIHVKAQQVDSICGREVVYDESGEILSWYMPGIPGAGYSHVVKLASEFLLDMPIEPQTGLPMYFVTCCFKGPHMTPDKNFVARRWIHNPACVFAGSVQSFAVQYYAYSGDARFIGLVREMLDYQLEHGTTPGNYRWPNVPYASSNPFETEYYGATWWQGKRGDGYNNIEPDKVGELGYAYLRFFQVTGEQKYLDAAVSCADALAANIREIEAVDSDQENYEVRIGRSPWPFRVNALTGEVFDQYSSNVLEPVKLMRELIRIKDRINLPEQKSIQYNDAVEIAWNWLFGKNGPLRTFTWNGYFEDVDYDPSLANRVQITPVELAKYLAENPQFDDKRDIHIPALLYYAVSAFKTEGMDAMNEQLWCYRPMGSHSARYASACALWYEKTANEWFKDQAFRYLNTATYMTYDNGVVAVGPDYLATWFSDGYSDYVRHFIDVLAAVPEWAPANENHLLRSSSVVQSIEYDDEKIGYSTYDGQSTQKFRLISKPSKIMVGDRKIKESSSLLQEGWTWEKLNKGGVLTIHSSDENSKTKTIIF
;
A
#
# COMPACT_ATOMS: atom_id res chain seq x y z
N MET A 1 54.52 -36.05 10.62
CA MET A 1 54.44 -35.89 9.16
C MET A 1 53.73 -37.10 8.58
N THR A 2 52.43 -36.98 8.36
CA THR A 2 51.67 -37.96 7.57
C THR A 2 50.76 -37.15 6.66
N THR A 3 51.21 -37.00 5.42
CA THR A 3 50.60 -36.18 4.39
C THR A 3 49.30 -36.84 3.95
N ILE A 4 48.17 -36.26 4.37
CA ILE A 4 46.84 -36.61 3.84
C ILE A 4 46.87 -36.29 2.33
N LYS A 5 46.66 -37.31 1.48
CA LYS A 5 46.72 -37.17 0.03
C LYS A 5 45.59 -36.25 -0.45
N ASN A 6 45.86 -35.43 -1.47
CA ASN A 6 44.91 -34.47 -2.05
C ASN A 6 43.54 -35.08 -2.44
N ARG A 7 43.49 -36.39 -2.68
CA ARG A 7 42.27 -37.12 -3.02
C ARG A 7 41.30 -37.26 -1.84
N ASP A 8 41.80 -37.32 -0.61
CA ASP A 8 40.98 -37.45 0.60
C ASP A 8 40.38 -36.10 1.03
N LYS A 9 41.05 -34.97 0.72
CA LYS A 9 40.50 -33.62 0.89
C LYS A 9 39.33 -33.34 -0.07
N ILE A 10 39.42 -33.81 -1.31
CA ILE A 10 38.34 -33.65 -2.30
C ILE A 10 37.12 -34.49 -1.90
N ILE A 11 37.31 -35.70 -1.38
CA ILE A 11 36.21 -36.54 -0.89
C ILE A 11 35.56 -35.95 0.38
N LEU A 12 36.35 -35.36 1.30
CA LEU A 12 35.80 -34.68 2.48
C LEU A 12 35.04 -33.39 2.12
N SER A 13 35.52 -32.62 1.15
CA SER A 13 34.81 -31.43 0.63
C SER A 13 33.55 -31.79 -0.15
N ILE A 14 33.54 -32.92 -0.88
CA ILE A 14 32.35 -33.43 -1.57
C ILE A 14 31.34 -34.03 -0.57
N LEU A 15 31.80 -34.69 0.50
CA LEU A 15 30.89 -35.16 1.56
C LEU A 15 30.29 -34.00 2.38
N LEU A 16 31.01 -32.91 2.61
CA LEU A 16 30.46 -31.70 3.25
C LEU A 16 29.53 -30.90 2.32
N LEU A 17 29.69 -31.01 0.99
CA LEU A 17 28.71 -30.49 0.02
C LEU A 17 27.46 -31.38 -0.11
N ILE A 18 27.55 -32.68 0.20
CA ILE A 18 26.42 -33.62 0.15
C ILE A 18 25.71 -33.75 1.52
N LEU A 19 26.39 -33.43 2.62
CA LEU A 19 25.83 -33.28 3.97
C LEU A 19 25.46 -31.81 4.26
N GLY A 20 24.95 -31.11 3.24
CA GLY A 20 23.99 -30.04 3.49
C GLY A 20 22.77 -30.69 4.13
N ILE A 21 22.85 -30.93 5.45
CA ILE A 21 21.72 -31.23 6.30
C ILE A 21 20.80 -30.04 6.07
N HIS A 22 19.84 -30.22 5.17
CA HIS A 22 18.64 -29.44 5.14
C HIS A 22 18.00 -29.78 6.48
N VAL A 23 18.35 -29.01 7.50
CA VAL A 23 17.52 -28.88 8.67
C VAL A 23 16.25 -28.32 8.09
N LYS A 24 15.29 -29.20 7.78
CA LYS A 24 13.92 -28.76 7.46
C LYS A 24 13.55 -27.86 8.62
N ALA A 25 13.31 -26.59 8.31
CA ALA A 25 12.79 -25.66 9.30
C ALA A 25 11.60 -26.35 9.98
N GLN A 26 11.52 -26.24 11.30
CA GLN A 26 10.43 -26.86 12.04
C GLN A 26 9.12 -26.31 11.45
N GLN A 27 8.33 -27.19 10.85
CA GLN A 27 7.02 -26.83 10.33
C GLN A 27 6.17 -26.38 11.51
N VAL A 28 5.45 -25.28 11.31
CA VAL A 28 4.55 -24.70 12.30
C VAL A 28 3.22 -25.41 12.15
N ASP A 29 2.73 -26.05 13.22
CA ASP A 29 1.49 -26.81 13.16
C ASP A 29 0.26 -25.91 12.92
N SER A 30 0.30 -24.66 13.39
CA SER A 30 -0.81 -23.71 13.23
C SER A 30 -0.38 -22.24 13.14
N ILE A 31 -1.07 -21.44 12.33
CA ILE A 31 -0.96 -19.97 12.30
C ILE A 31 -2.34 -19.38 12.63
N CYS A 32 -2.39 -18.43 13.57
CA CYS A 32 -3.64 -17.78 13.99
C CYS A 32 -4.76 -18.78 14.34
N GLY A 33 -4.41 -19.90 14.96
CA GLY A 33 -5.37 -20.94 15.36
C GLY A 33 -5.88 -21.83 14.22
N ARG A 34 -5.32 -21.72 13.00
CA ARG A 34 -5.62 -22.61 11.87
C ARG A 34 -4.45 -23.54 11.59
N GLU A 35 -4.74 -24.81 11.32
CA GLU A 35 -3.75 -25.80 10.87
C GLU A 35 -3.08 -25.34 9.56
N VAL A 36 -1.76 -25.45 9.48
CA VAL A 36 -1.01 -25.05 8.29
C VAL A 36 -1.01 -26.17 7.26
N VAL A 37 -1.36 -25.82 6.02
CA VAL A 37 -1.27 -26.73 4.88
C VAL A 37 0.02 -26.44 4.10
N TYR A 38 0.77 -27.51 3.81
CA TYR A 38 2.03 -27.45 3.09
C TYR A 38 1.92 -28.12 1.71
N ASP A 39 2.69 -27.63 0.74
CA ASP A 39 2.89 -28.31 -0.53
C ASP A 39 3.95 -29.44 -0.44
N GLU A 40 4.20 -30.14 -1.55
CA GLU A 40 5.18 -31.23 -1.62
C GLU A 40 6.62 -30.79 -1.31
N SER A 41 6.95 -29.51 -1.53
CA SER A 41 8.25 -28.92 -1.17
C SER A 41 8.34 -28.53 0.31
N GLY A 42 7.23 -28.59 1.06
CA GLY A 42 7.17 -28.21 2.47
C GLY A 42 6.91 -26.72 2.71
N GLU A 43 6.44 -26.01 1.69
CA GLU A 43 6.13 -24.57 1.72
C GLU A 43 4.64 -24.32 1.96
N ILE A 44 4.29 -23.18 2.58
CA ILE A 44 2.93 -22.88 3.01
C ILE A 44 1.99 -22.61 1.81
N LEU A 45 0.83 -23.26 1.81
CA LEU A 45 -0.29 -22.99 0.92
C LEU A 45 -1.37 -22.20 1.65
N SER A 46 -2.18 -21.43 0.90
CA SER A 46 -3.31 -20.71 1.48
C SER A 46 -4.26 -21.64 2.25
N TRP A 47 -4.76 -21.16 3.39
CA TRP A 47 -5.68 -21.94 4.22
C TRP A 47 -7.03 -22.23 3.54
N TYR A 48 -7.45 -21.37 2.58
CA TYR A 48 -8.71 -21.52 1.88
C TYR A 48 -8.50 -22.16 0.50
N MET A 49 -9.09 -23.35 0.31
CA MET A 49 -9.00 -24.14 -0.92
C MET A 49 -7.55 -24.28 -1.45
N PRO A 50 -6.60 -24.83 -0.67
CA PRO A 50 -5.17 -24.90 -1.01
C PRO A 50 -4.85 -25.59 -2.34
N GLY A 51 -5.75 -26.45 -2.84
CA GLY A 51 -5.59 -27.13 -4.15
C GLY A 51 -5.90 -26.24 -5.36
N ILE A 52 -6.37 -25.01 -5.16
CA ILE A 52 -6.69 -24.05 -6.23
C ILE A 52 -5.82 -22.79 -6.02
N PRO A 53 -4.78 -22.59 -6.85
CA PRO A 53 -3.91 -21.41 -6.73
C PRO A 53 -4.70 -20.11 -6.72
N GLY A 54 -4.48 -19.29 -5.69
CA GLY A 54 -5.11 -17.97 -5.53
C GLY A 54 -6.54 -17.96 -4.99
N ALA A 55 -7.19 -19.11 -4.79
CA ALA A 55 -8.57 -19.15 -4.29
C ALA A 55 -8.74 -18.44 -2.94
N GLY A 56 -7.74 -18.50 -2.07
CA GLY A 56 -7.77 -17.80 -0.78
C GLY A 56 -7.63 -16.28 -0.88
N TYR A 57 -7.10 -15.74 -1.98
CA TYR A 57 -6.76 -14.31 -2.07
C TYR A 57 -8.02 -13.45 -2.14
N SER A 58 -8.92 -13.72 -3.09
CA SER A 58 -10.20 -13.02 -3.16
C SER A 58 -11.08 -13.30 -1.94
N HIS A 59 -11.00 -14.52 -1.39
CA HIS A 59 -11.75 -14.90 -0.20
C HIS A 59 -11.39 -14.04 1.04
N VAL A 60 -10.10 -13.91 1.35
CA VAL A 60 -9.67 -13.11 2.51
C VAL A 60 -9.89 -11.62 2.32
N VAL A 61 -9.76 -11.11 1.08
CA VAL A 61 -10.12 -9.72 0.73
C VAL A 61 -11.59 -9.48 1.05
N LYS A 62 -12.48 -10.36 0.60
CA LYS A 62 -13.92 -10.24 0.86
C LYS A 62 -14.22 -10.23 2.36
N LEU A 63 -13.70 -11.21 3.10
CA LEU A 63 -13.90 -11.31 4.55
C LEU A 63 -13.42 -10.04 5.29
N ALA A 64 -12.19 -9.59 5.00
CA ALA A 64 -11.61 -8.42 5.65
C ALA A 64 -12.39 -7.14 5.32
N SER A 65 -12.77 -6.94 4.05
CA SER A 65 -13.52 -5.76 3.62
C SER A 65 -14.92 -5.73 4.23
N GLU A 66 -15.68 -6.83 4.17
CA GLU A 66 -17.06 -6.86 4.67
C GLU A 66 -17.16 -6.63 6.18
N PHE A 67 -16.15 -7.05 6.95
CA PHE A 67 -16.09 -6.78 8.39
C PHE A 67 -16.14 -5.28 8.74
N LEU A 68 -15.56 -4.41 7.90
CA LEU A 68 -15.56 -2.97 8.17
C LEU A 68 -16.96 -2.33 8.09
N LEU A 69 -17.86 -2.90 7.30
CA LEU A 69 -19.24 -2.38 7.17
C LEU A 69 -20.06 -2.59 8.45
N ASP A 70 -19.70 -3.60 9.25
CA ASP A 70 -20.36 -3.95 10.51
C ASP A 70 -19.41 -3.71 11.71
N MET A 71 -18.57 -2.68 11.63
CA MET A 71 -17.55 -2.39 12.64
C MET A 71 -18.17 -2.27 14.05
N PRO A 72 -17.64 -2.99 15.05
CA PRO A 72 -18.06 -2.82 16.43
C PRO A 72 -17.96 -1.37 16.90
N ILE A 73 -18.99 -0.93 17.62
CA ILE A 73 -19.03 0.38 18.28
C ILE A 73 -18.22 0.33 19.57
N GLU A 74 -17.36 1.32 19.78
CA GLU A 74 -16.64 1.50 21.03
C GLU A 74 -17.60 2.04 22.11
N PRO A 75 -17.79 1.34 23.24
CA PRO A 75 -18.85 1.67 24.20
C PRO A 75 -18.77 3.04 24.89
N GLN A 76 -17.57 3.62 25.05
CA GLN A 76 -17.39 4.89 25.77
C GLN A 76 -17.72 6.10 24.90
N THR A 77 -17.29 6.06 23.64
CA THR A 77 -17.43 7.13 22.66
C THR A 77 -18.70 7.00 21.81
N GLY A 78 -19.23 5.78 21.66
CA GLY A 78 -20.39 5.52 20.81
C GLY A 78 -20.07 5.53 19.31
N LEU A 79 -18.78 5.54 18.94
CA LEU A 79 -18.31 5.58 17.56
C LEU A 79 -17.78 4.22 17.09
N PRO A 80 -17.82 3.91 15.78
CA PRO A 80 -17.05 2.81 15.21
C PRO A 80 -15.59 2.85 15.66
N MET A 81 -15.02 1.69 16.03
CA MET A 81 -13.67 1.62 16.61
C MET A 81 -12.57 2.28 15.77
N TYR A 82 -12.68 2.26 14.43
CA TYR A 82 -11.67 2.86 13.55
C TYR A 82 -11.56 4.39 13.63
N PHE A 83 -12.49 5.07 14.32
CA PHE A 83 -12.39 6.51 14.61
C PHE A 83 -11.64 6.82 15.90
N VAL A 84 -11.51 5.85 16.81
CA VAL A 84 -11.11 6.16 18.20
C VAL A 84 -9.99 5.27 18.70
N THR A 85 -9.55 4.26 17.95
CA THR A 85 -8.40 3.44 18.31
C THR A 85 -7.70 2.89 17.07
N CYS A 86 -6.39 2.71 17.13
CA CYS A 86 -5.65 2.01 16.07
C CYS A 86 -5.93 0.52 16.05
N CYS A 87 -6.36 -0.08 17.17
CA CYS A 87 -6.38 -1.53 17.28
C CYS A 87 -7.38 -2.11 18.27
N PHE A 88 -7.74 -3.37 18.04
CA PHE A 88 -8.64 -4.15 18.89
C PHE A 88 -8.20 -5.61 18.97
N LYS A 89 -8.82 -6.37 19.86
CA LYS A 89 -8.80 -7.84 19.85
C LYS A 89 -10.18 -8.36 19.53
N GLY A 90 -10.29 -9.26 18.55
CA GLY A 90 -11.54 -9.91 18.20
C GLY A 90 -11.84 -11.14 19.08
N PRO A 91 -13.04 -11.74 18.94
CA PRO A 91 -13.47 -12.95 19.67
C PRO A 91 -12.52 -14.15 19.57
N HIS A 92 -11.71 -14.21 18.51
CA HIS A 92 -10.72 -15.27 18.32
C HIS A 92 -9.50 -15.12 19.24
N MET A 93 -9.24 -13.90 19.71
CA MET A 93 -8.05 -13.50 20.47
C MET A 93 -8.36 -13.21 21.95
N THR A 94 -9.62 -13.35 22.37
CA THR A 94 -10.09 -13.05 23.72
C THR A 94 -10.71 -14.29 24.39
N PRO A 95 -10.48 -14.50 25.71
CA PRO A 95 -11.08 -15.63 26.43
C PRO A 95 -12.61 -15.58 26.49
N ASP A 96 -13.18 -14.38 26.56
CA ASP A 96 -14.61 -14.11 26.72
C ASP A 96 -15.37 -13.97 25.39
N LYS A 97 -14.68 -14.15 24.24
CA LYS A 97 -15.25 -14.09 22.90
C LYS A 97 -15.88 -12.73 22.55
N ASN A 98 -15.37 -11.66 23.14
CA ASN A 98 -15.79 -10.28 22.87
C ASN A 98 -14.76 -9.51 22.02
N PHE A 99 -15.24 -8.43 21.40
CA PHE A 99 -14.38 -7.39 20.83
C PHE A 99 -13.89 -6.46 21.94
N VAL A 100 -12.58 -6.20 21.97
CA VAL A 100 -11.96 -5.33 22.97
C VAL A 100 -11.06 -4.32 22.27
N ALA A 101 -11.51 -3.07 22.20
CA ALA A 101 -10.68 -1.95 21.75
C ALA A 101 -9.44 -1.85 22.63
N ARG A 102 -8.27 -1.68 22.01
CA ARG A 102 -7.01 -1.50 22.73
C ARG A 102 -6.73 -0.03 22.92
N ARG A 103 -5.96 0.23 23.97
CA ARG A 103 -5.59 1.57 24.39
C ARG A 103 -4.14 1.85 23.97
N TRP A 104 -3.96 2.29 22.72
CA TRP A 104 -2.68 2.60 22.08
C TRP A 104 -2.84 3.81 21.13
N ILE A 105 -1.74 4.46 20.73
CA ILE A 105 -1.76 5.64 19.85
C ILE A 105 -2.58 5.34 18.60
N HIS A 106 -3.58 6.18 18.31
CA HIS A 106 -4.44 6.06 17.13
C HIS A 106 -3.81 6.80 15.94
N ASN A 107 -3.90 6.24 14.73
CA ASN A 107 -3.26 6.76 13.51
C ASN A 107 -4.25 6.94 12.33
N PRO A 108 -5.29 7.76 12.51
CA PRO A 108 -6.40 7.88 11.56
C PRO A 108 -5.97 8.31 10.16
N ALA A 109 -4.96 9.18 10.03
CA ALA A 109 -4.54 9.66 8.71
C ALA A 109 -4.06 8.51 7.80
N CYS A 110 -3.27 7.58 8.34
CA CYS A 110 -2.80 6.41 7.59
C CYS A 110 -3.95 5.43 7.31
N VAL A 111 -4.80 5.15 8.31
CA VAL A 111 -5.96 4.25 8.15
C VAL A 111 -6.91 4.76 7.07
N PHE A 112 -7.27 6.05 7.10
CA PHE A 112 -8.24 6.63 6.17
C PHE A 112 -7.64 6.79 4.77
N ALA A 113 -6.36 7.15 4.66
CA ALA A 113 -5.69 7.21 3.37
C ALA A 113 -5.60 5.83 2.70
N GLY A 114 -5.17 4.81 3.46
CA GLY A 114 -5.16 3.43 2.98
C GLY A 114 -6.58 2.92 2.67
N SER A 115 -7.60 3.36 3.40
CA SER A 115 -8.99 2.98 3.16
C SER A 115 -9.54 3.55 1.85
N VAL A 116 -9.14 4.76 1.45
CA VAL A 116 -9.45 5.28 0.11
C VAL A 116 -8.87 4.36 -0.96
N GLN A 117 -7.58 4.01 -0.85
CA GLN A 117 -6.93 3.16 -1.85
C GLN A 117 -7.54 1.75 -1.88
N SER A 118 -7.65 1.10 -0.72
CA SER A 118 -8.13 -0.28 -0.61
C SER A 118 -9.61 -0.41 -0.94
N PHE A 119 -10.46 0.46 -0.40
CA PHE A 119 -11.91 0.25 -0.47
C PHE A 119 -12.60 1.09 -1.54
N ALA A 120 -12.28 2.39 -1.64
CA ALA A 120 -12.94 3.25 -2.61
C ALA A 120 -12.36 3.16 -4.02
N VAL A 121 -11.05 2.93 -4.16
CA VAL A 121 -10.38 2.86 -5.46
C VAL A 121 -10.27 1.43 -5.99
N GLN A 122 -9.88 0.48 -5.15
CA GLN A 122 -9.61 -0.89 -5.60
C GLN A 122 -10.80 -1.84 -5.35
N TYR A 123 -11.22 -2.05 -4.10
CA TYR A 123 -12.22 -3.07 -3.77
C TYR A 123 -13.61 -2.72 -4.30
N TYR A 124 -14.03 -1.46 -4.28
CA TYR A 124 -15.25 -1.02 -4.96
C TYR A 124 -15.22 -1.38 -6.45
N ALA A 125 -14.10 -1.10 -7.12
CA ALA A 125 -13.96 -1.41 -8.54
C ALA A 125 -13.97 -2.93 -8.80
N TYR A 126 -13.36 -3.71 -7.90
CA TYR A 126 -13.32 -5.17 -7.95
C TYR A 126 -14.68 -5.82 -7.69
N SER A 127 -15.44 -5.33 -6.70
CA SER A 127 -16.67 -5.96 -6.19
C SER A 127 -17.97 -5.36 -6.75
N GLY A 128 -17.95 -4.09 -7.15
CA GLY A 128 -19.14 -3.32 -7.48
C GLY A 128 -19.95 -2.83 -6.27
N ASP A 129 -19.48 -3.05 -5.04
CA ASP A 129 -20.23 -2.69 -3.83
C ASP A 129 -20.04 -1.23 -3.44
N ALA A 130 -21.01 -0.39 -3.80
CA ALA A 130 -20.98 1.04 -3.53
C ALA A 130 -21.05 1.41 -2.03
N ARG A 131 -21.35 0.47 -1.12
CA ARG A 131 -21.34 0.73 0.34
C ARG A 131 -19.97 1.17 0.83
N PHE A 132 -18.89 0.70 0.20
CA PHE A 132 -17.52 1.11 0.53
C PHE A 132 -17.23 2.58 0.21
N ILE A 133 -17.94 3.18 -0.75
CA ILE A 133 -17.87 4.63 -0.97
C ILE A 133 -18.49 5.38 0.20
N GLY A 134 -19.60 4.87 0.77
CA GLY A 134 -20.22 5.41 1.98
C GLY A 134 -19.28 5.33 3.19
N LEU A 135 -18.73 4.14 3.46
CA LEU A 135 -17.79 3.91 4.55
C LEU A 135 -16.59 4.88 4.51
N VAL A 136 -15.95 5.00 3.35
CA VAL A 136 -14.77 5.88 3.19
C VAL A 136 -15.17 7.36 3.28
N ARG A 137 -16.36 7.74 2.79
CA ARG A 137 -16.88 9.10 2.94
C ARG A 137 -16.97 9.48 4.42
N GLU A 138 -17.53 8.60 5.25
CA GLU A 138 -17.66 8.83 6.69
C GLU A 138 -16.29 9.01 7.37
N MET A 139 -15.30 8.19 7.00
CA MET A 139 -13.92 8.32 7.50
C MET A 139 -13.30 9.68 7.18
N LEU A 140 -13.41 10.12 5.92
CA LEU A 140 -12.81 11.37 5.47
C LEU A 140 -13.56 12.59 6.01
N ASP A 141 -14.88 12.54 6.10
CA ASP A 141 -15.69 13.61 6.68
C ASP A 141 -15.37 13.81 8.15
N TYR A 142 -15.22 12.72 8.90
CA TYR A 142 -14.80 12.77 10.30
C TYR A 142 -13.42 13.41 10.46
N GLN A 143 -12.45 13.05 9.62
CA GLN A 143 -11.11 13.65 9.68
C GLN A 143 -11.12 15.15 9.34
N LEU A 144 -11.93 15.58 8.36
CA LEU A 144 -12.06 16.99 8.02
C LEU A 144 -12.68 17.79 9.17
N GLU A 145 -13.67 17.23 9.84
CA GLU A 145 -14.37 17.88 10.95
C GLU A 145 -13.56 17.88 12.25
N HIS A 146 -12.95 16.75 12.60
CA HIS A 146 -12.38 16.50 13.94
C HIS A 146 -10.86 16.44 13.98
N GLY A 147 -10.17 16.51 12.83
CA GLY A 147 -8.74 16.20 12.75
C GLY A 147 -7.96 17.09 11.78
N THR A 148 -8.40 18.32 11.56
CA THR A 148 -7.77 19.28 10.64
C THR A 148 -7.22 20.49 11.41
N THR A 149 -5.99 20.90 11.10
CA THR A 149 -5.35 22.03 11.77
C THR A 149 -6.05 23.37 11.46
N PRO A 150 -6.09 24.32 12.41
CA PRO A 150 -6.65 25.65 12.14
C PRO A 150 -5.92 26.41 11.02
N GLY A 151 -6.68 27.15 10.21
CA GLY A 151 -6.14 27.87 9.04
C GLY A 151 -5.14 29.01 9.33
N ASN A 152 -4.97 29.41 10.60
CA ASN A 152 -3.98 30.41 11.01
C ASN A 152 -2.66 29.80 11.53
N TYR A 153 -2.48 28.48 11.41
CA TYR A 153 -1.27 27.78 11.82
C TYR A 153 -0.17 27.90 10.75
N ARG A 154 1.08 27.53 11.08
CA ARG A 154 2.19 27.44 10.09
C ARG A 154 1.95 26.32 9.08
N TRP A 155 1.28 25.27 9.51
CA TRP A 155 0.72 24.23 8.67
C TRP A 155 -0.82 24.33 8.71
N PRO A 156 -1.42 25.18 7.85
CA PRO A 156 -2.85 25.47 7.90
C PRO A 156 -3.69 24.42 7.15
N ASN A 157 -4.83 24.04 7.71
CA ASN A 157 -5.83 23.18 7.07
C ASN A 157 -5.27 21.83 6.58
N VAL A 158 -4.38 21.22 7.36
CA VAL A 158 -3.81 19.88 7.08
C VAL A 158 -4.24 18.88 8.14
N PRO A 159 -4.25 17.57 7.85
CA PRO A 159 -4.67 16.58 8.83
C PRO A 159 -3.65 16.40 9.95
N TYR A 160 -4.14 16.21 11.17
CA TYR A 160 -3.40 15.53 12.22
C TYR A 160 -3.20 14.06 11.87
N ALA A 161 -1.98 13.56 12.06
CA ALA A 161 -1.60 12.20 11.70
C ALA A 161 -2.14 11.19 12.72
N SER A 162 -2.05 11.54 14.00
CA SER A 162 -2.39 10.67 15.11
C SER A 162 -3.31 11.33 16.15
N SER A 163 -3.81 10.51 17.08
CA SER A 163 -4.54 10.95 18.26
C SER A 163 -4.27 10.02 19.44
N ASN A 164 -4.56 10.49 20.65
CA ASN A 164 -4.68 9.58 21.78
C ASN A 164 -5.89 8.66 21.57
N PRO A 165 -5.81 7.38 21.97
CA PRO A 165 -6.97 6.49 21.90
C PRO A 165 -8.14 7.03 22.72
N PHE A 166 -9.33 6.86 22.15
CA PHE A 166 -10.63 7.27 22.68
C PHE A 166 -10.88 8.78 22.70
N GLU A 167 -9.97 9.59 22.15
CA GLU A 167 -10.28 10.98 21.85
C GLU A 167 -11.12 11.05 20.57
N THR A 168 -12.16 11.88 20.58
CA THR A 168 -13.02 12.12 19.41
C THR A 168 -12.51 13.26 18.54
N GLU A 169 -11.58 14.07 19.06
CA GLU A 169 -10.91 15.16 18.36
C GLU A 169 -9.42 14.84 18.26
N TYR A 170 -8.82 15.06 17.10
CA TYR A 170 -7.42 14.73 16.84
C TYR A 170 -6.57 16.00 16.91
N TYR A 171 -5.58 15.99 17.79
CA TYR A 171 -4.61 17.08 17.96
C TYR A 171 -3.17 16.56 18.09
N GLY A 172 -2.90 15.40 17.50
CA GLY A 172 -1.70 14.60 17.74
C GLY A 172 -1.78 13.76 19.02
N ALA A 173 -0.96 12.73 19.09
CA ALA A 173 -0.83 11.83 20.22
C ALA A 173 0.19 12.36 21.23
N THR A 174 -0.30 12.69 22.42
CA THR A 174 0.51 13.21 23.54
C THR A 174 0.78 12.18 24.61
N TRP A 175 0.08 11.05 24.52
CA TRP A 175 0.19 10.03 25.52
C TRP A 175 1.56 9.34 25.37
N TRP A 176 2.24 9.20 26.51
CA TRP A 176 3.66 8.87 26.70
C TRP A 176 4.52 10.15 26.73
N GLN A 177 4.70 10.70 27.95
CA GLN A 177 5.45 11.93 28.30
C GLN A 177 6.97 11.88 27.97
N GLY A 178 7.36 11.20 26.89
CA GLY A 178 8.73 10.85 26.55
C GLY A 178 8.90 10.45 25.08
N LYS A 179 8.63 11.39 24.16
CA LYS A 179 9.03 11.33 22.74
C LYS A 179 8.43 10.21 21.85
N ARG A 180 7.41 9.48 22.33
CA ARG A 180 6.64 8.50 21.54
C ARG A 180 5.31 9.11 21.11
N GLY A 181 4.90 8.93 19.85
CA GLY A 181 3.82 9.71 19.24
C GLY A 181 4.33 10.97 18.53
N ASP A 182 3.44 11.63 17.79
CA ASP A 182 3.76 12.88 17.10
C ASP A 182 3.83 14.07 18.07
N GLY A 183 2.94 14.18 19.07
CA GLY A 183 2.89 15.22 20.11
C GLY A 183 1.72 16.22 19.94
N TYR A 184 1.47 17.06 20.95
CA TYR A 184 0.35 18.01 20.90
C TYR A 184 0.56 19.05 19.80
N ASN A 185 -0.44 19.25 18.95
CA ASN A 185 -0.40 20.07 17.74
C ASN A 185 0.71 19.66 16.76
N ASN A 186 1.28 18.46 16.87
CA ASN A 186 2.26 17.98 15.92
C ASN A 186 1.58 17.20 14.80
N ILE A 187 2.13 17.35 13.60
CA ILE A 187 1.73 16.65 12.39
C ILE A 187 2.94 15.91 11.81
N GLU A 188 2.65 14.94 10.95
CA GLU A 188 3.64 14.22 10.17
C GLU A 188 3.48 14.61 8.69
N PRO A 189 4.43 15.36 8.09
CA PRO A 189 4.29 15.84 6.71
C PRO A 189 4.11 14.74 5.67
N ASP A 190 4.67 13.55 5.87
CA ASP A 190 4.43 12.44 4.97
C ASP A 190 2.96 11.99 5.02
N LYS A 191 2.30 12.05 6.19
CA LYS A 191 0.86 11.79 6.35
C LYS A 191 -0.01 12.90 5.79
N VAL A 192 0.46 14.15 5.79
CA VAL A 192 -0.19 15.24 5.04
C VAL A 192 -0.20 14.90 3.54
N GLY A 193 0.89 14.34 3.01
CA GLY A 193 0.95 13.84 1.64
C GLY A 193 0.04 12.62 1.40
N GLU A 194 0.09 11.63 2.29
CA GLU A 194 -0.65 10.36 2.19
C GLU A 194 -2.17 10.59 2.17
N LEU A 195 -2.69 11.31 3.17
CA LEU A 195 -4.11 11.62 3.25
C LEU A 195 -4.52 12.74 2.27
N GLY A 196 -3.64 13.69 1.97
CA GLY A 196 -3.88 14.68 0.92
C GLY A 196 -4.07 14.03 -0.46
N TYR A 197 -3.24 13.04 -0.80
CA TYR A 197 -3.43 12.24 -2.02
C TYR A 197 -4.73 11.45 -1.96
N ALA A 198 -5.05 10.85 -0.82
CA ALA A 198 -6.30 10.12 -0.65
C ALA A 198 -7.54 11.03 -0.84
N TYR A 199 -7.56 12.25 -0.31
CA TYR A 199 -8.63 13.22 -0.58
C TYR A 199 -8.76 13.49 -2.09
N LEU A 200 -7.64 13.66 -2.80
CA LEU A 200 -7.67 13.85 -4.25
C LEU A 200 -8.23 12.63 -4.99
N ARG A 201 -7.84 11.42 -4.61
CA ARG A 201 -8.38 10.18 -5.19
C ARG A 201 -9.87 10.04 -4.91
N PHE A 202 -10.32 10.40 -3.72
CA PHE A 202 -11.73 10.35 -3.38
C PHE A 202 -12.56 11.44 -4.07
N PHE A 203 -12.00 12.63 -4.31
CA PHE A 203 -12.58 13.61 -5.24
C PHE A 203 -12.74 13.03 -6.64
N GLN A 204 -11.76 12.27 -7.14
CA GLN A 204 -11.86 11.64 -8.46
C GLN A 204 -12.93 10.54 -8.51
N VAL A 205 -13.17 9.84 -7.39
CA VAL A 205 -14.28 8.88 -7.26
C VAL A 205 -15.63 9.61 -7.28
N THR A 206 -15.78 10.65 -6.46
CA THR A 206 -17.10 11.21 -6.09
C THR A 206 -17.47 12.52 -6.80
N GLY A 207 -16.48 13.32 -7.19
CA GLY A 207 -16.64 14.69 -7.65
C GLY A 207 -16.91 15.71 -6.54
N GLU A 208 -16.86 15.32 -5.27
CA GLU A 208 -17.19 16.22 -4.15
C GLU A 208 -16.06 17.22 -3.87
N GLN A 209 -16.36 18.52 -4.07
CA GLN A 209 -15.38 19.61 -4.05
C GLN A 209 -14.59 19.72 -2.74
N LYS A 210 -15.22 19.43 -1.59
CA LYS A 210 -14.58 19.51 -0.26
C LYS A 210 -13.29 18.68 -0.17
N TYR A 211 -13.21 17.55 -0.86
CA TYR A 211 -12.00 16.71 -0.87
C TYR A 211 -10.92 17.28 -1.78
N LEU A 212 -11.30 17.93 -2.90
CA LEU A 212 -10.34 18.65 -3.71
C LEU A 212 -9.74 19.84 -2.93
N ASP A 213 -10.57 20.58 -2.20
CA ASP A 213 -10.13 21.71 -1.39
C ASP A 213 -9.15 21.26 -0.28
N ALA A 214 -9.43 20.13 0.37
CA ALA A 214 -8.54 19.52 1.36
C ALA A 214 -7.21 19.03 0.74
N ALA A 215 -7.26 18.38 -0.43
CA ALA A 215 -6.06 17.96 -1.16
C ALA A 215 -5.18 19.14 -1.56
N VAL A 216 -5.78 20.23 -2.06
CA VAL A 216 -5.08 21.47 -2.42
C VAL A 216 -4.47 22.12 -1.18
N SER A 217 -5.18 22.13 -0.04
CA SER A 217 -4.63 22.67 1.22
C SER A 217 -3.41 21.88 1.70
N CYS A 218 -3.44 20.55 1.59
CA CYS A 218 -2.28 19.69 1.88
C CYS A 218 -1.09 20.00 0.97
N ALA A 219 -1.33 20.12 -0.34
CA ALA A 219 -0.28 20.44 -1.31
C ALA A 219 0.30 21.86 -1.11
N ASP A 220 -0.54 22.86 -0.84
CA ASP A 220 -0.12 24.22 -0.51
C ASP A 220 0.80 24.22 0.72
N ALA A 221 0.39 23.55 1.81
CA ALA A 221 1.18 23.49 3.03
C ALA A 221 2.51 22.76 2.85
N LEU A 222 2.52 21.65 2.10
CA LEU A 222 3.73 20.89 1.77
C LEU A 222 4.69 21.73 0.92
N ALA A 223 4.20 22.39 -0.13
CA ALA A 223 5.02 23.23 -1.00
C ALA A 223 5.58 24.44 -0.25
N ALA A 224 4.79 25.06 0.64
CA ALA A 224 5.23 26.21 1.43
C ALA A 224 6.27 25.85 2.51
N ASN A 225 6.31 24.59 2.96
CA ASN A 225 7.18 24.13 4.04
C ASN A 225 8.26 23.14 3.57
N ILE A 226 8.46 22.96 2.26
CA ILE A 226 9.58 22.18 1.77
C ILE A 226 10.89 22.89 2.11
N ARG A 227 11.87 22.13 2.59
CA ARG A 227 13.19 22.67 2.92
C ARG A 227 14.03 22.81 1.67
N GLU A 228 14.85 23.85 1.64
CA GLU A 228 15.98 23.94 0.72
C GLU A 228 16.98 22.82 1.04
N ILE A 229 16.90 21.73 0.27
CA ILE A 229 17.81 20.59 0.35
C ILE A 229 18.32 20.27 -1.05
N GLU A 230 19.63 20.31 -1.22
CA GLU A 230 20.27 20.01 -2.50
C GLU A 230 20.60 18.52 -2.59
N ALA A 231 20.33 17.92 -3.74
CA ALA A 231 20.77 16.57 -4.06
C ALA A 231 22.29 16.57 -4.27
N VAL A 232 22.99 15.58 -3.71
CA VAL A 232 24.43 15.42 -3.91
C VAL A 232 24.70 14.44 -5.05
N ASP A 233 25.34 14.93 -6.11
CA ASP A 233 25.61 14.13 -7.33
C ASP A 233 27.09 13.76 -7.51
N SER A 234 28.03 14.48 -6.90
CA SER A 234 29.47 14.24 -7.10
C SER A 234 30.06 13.20 -6.15
N ASP A 235 31.07 12.44 -6.60
CA ASP A 235 31.85 11.50 -5.75
C ASP A 235 32.99 12.20 -4.98
N GLN A 236 33.15 13.51 -5.19
CA GLN A 236 34.35 14.26 -4.79
C GLN A 236 34.10 15.33 -3.71
N GLU A 237 32.84 15.62 -3.36
CA GLU A 237 32.53 16.50 -2.25
C GLU A 237 32.56 15.73 -0.92
N ASN A 238 33.15 16.36 0.10
CA ASN A 238 33.50 15.75 1.39
C ASN A 238 32.39 14.85 1.98
N TYR A 239 32.81 13.65 2.41
CA TYR A 239 32.04 12.55 3.03
C TYR A 239 31.42 12.87 4.41
N GLU A 240 30.97 14.10 4.64
CA GLU A 240 29.88 14.38 5.58
C GLU A 240 28.60 14.59 4.77
N VAL A 241 28.16 13.52 4.10
CA VAL A 241 26.83 13.48 3.50
C VAL A 241 25.85 13.82 4.62
N ARG A 242 25.09 14.91 4.49
CA ARG A 242 24.10 15.39 5.47
C ARG A 242 22.89 14.45 5.57
N ILE A 243 23.15 13.20 5.96
CA ILE A 243 22.15 12.19 6.29
C ILE A 243 21.43 12.67 7.55
N GLY A 244 20.13 12.41 7.65
CA GLY A 244 19.32 12.82 8.81
C GLY A 244 18.60 14.16 8.66
N ARG A 245 18.57 14.73 7.46
CA ARG A 245 17.63 15.79 7.10
C ARG A 245 16.98 15.48 5.75
N SER A 246 15.65 15.43 5.72
CA SER A 246 14.83 15.20 4.52
C SER A 246 14.12 16.49 4.07
N PRO A 247 13.57 16.53 2.83
CA PRO A 247 12.82 17.67 2.29
C PRO A 247 11.70 18.16 3.21
N TRP A 248 11.02 17.23 3.88
CA TRP A 248 10.12 17.51 4.99
C TRP A 248 10.55 16.73 6.24
N PRO A 249 10.40 17.30 7.46
CA PRO A 249 10.63 16.55 8.70
C PRO A 249 9.70 15.34 8.82
N PHE A 250 10.02 14.43 9.74
CA PHE A 250 9.06 13.41 10.13
C PHE A 250 7.98 13.96 11.08
N ARG A 251 8.36 14.80 12.06
CA ARG A 251 7.42 15.41 13.02
C ARG A 251 7.67 16.90 13.19
N VAL A 252 6.61 17.70 13.10
CA VAL A 252 6.67 19.16 13.23
C VAL A 252 5.43 19.69 13.93
N ASN A 253 5.59 20.70 14.77
CA ASN A 253 4.48 21.39 15.40
C ASN A 253 3.77 22.28 14.38
N ALA A 254 2.51 21.99 14.08
CA ALA A 254 1.72 22.68 13.07
C ALA A 254 1.51 24.17 13.40
N LEU A 255 1.36 24.51 14.69
CA LEU A 255 1.15 25.88 15.13
C LEU A 255 2.42 26.73 14.98
N THR A 256 3.56 26.23 15.46
CA THR A 256 4.79 27.02 15.59
C THR A 256 5.78 26.82 14.44
N GLY A 257 5.69 25.68 13.74
CA GLY A 257 6.69 25.22 12.77
C GLY A 257 7.94 24.58 13.41
N GLU A 258 7.96 24.39 14.74
CA GLU A 258 9.08 23.76 15.42
C GLU A 258 9.22 22.30 15.00
N VAL A 259 10.41 21.93 14.52
CA VAL A 259 10.71 20.57 14.08
C VAL A 259 11.14 19.73 15.27
N PHE A 260 10.45 18.62 15.48
CA PHE A 260 10.79 17.63 16.50
C PHE A 260 11.67 16.51 15.94
N ASP A 261 11.31 15.98 14.78
CA ASP A 261 12.05 14.90 14.11
C ASP A 261 12.42 15.29 12.68
N GLN A 262 13.72 15.20 12.36
CA GLN A 262 14.31 15.85 11.20
C GLN A 262 14.17 15.05 9.90
N TYR A 263 13.90 13.74 9.99
CA TYR A 263 14.08 12.83 8.86
C TYR A 263 12.89 11.89 8.65
N SER A 264 12.25 11.99 7.48
CA SER A 264 11.39 10.94 6.93
C SER A 264 11.89 10.57 5.54
N SER A 265 11.97 9.27 5.29
CA SER A 265 12.26 8.72 3.96
C SER A 265 11.04 8.75 3.03
N ASN A 266 9.83 8.97 3.56
CA ASN A 266 8.60 8.93 2.79
C ASN A 266 8.29 10.28 2.13
N VAL A 267 8.90 10.52 0.97
CA VAL A 267 8.56 11.67 0.12
C VAL A 267 7.60 11.31 -1.02
N LEU A 268 7.31 10.02 -1.19
CA LEU A 268 6.54 9.50 -2.33
C LEU A 268 5.10 10.03 -2.31
N GLU A 269 4.44 10.00 -1.16
CA GLU A 269 3.04 10.41 -1.06
C GLU A 269 2.82 11.92 -1.31
N PRO A 270 3.61 12.84 -0.72
CA PRO A 270 3.62 14.25 -1.14
C PRO A 270 3.83 14.45 -2.65
N VAL A 271 4.77 13.70 -3.25
CA VAL A 271 5.05 13.78 -4.69
C VAL A 271 3.87 13.29 -5.53
N LYS A 272 3.21 12.19 -5.15
CA LYS A 272 2.01 11.66 -5.82
C LYS A 272 0.87 12.68 -5.81
N LEU A 273 0.63 13.32 -4.67
CA LEU A 273 -0.37 14.40 -4.53
C LEU A 273 -0.10 15.54 -5.52
N MET A 274 1.10 16.12 -5.48
CA MET A 274 1.43 17.27 -6.31
C MET A 274 1.44 16.93 -7.80
N ARG A 275 2.03 15.80 -8.20
CA ARG A 275 2.04 15.34 -9.59
C ARG A 275 0.62 15.14 -10.13
N GLU A 276 -0.28 14.57 -9.33
CA GLU A 276 -1.65 14.34 -9.78
C GLU A 276 -2.45 15.65 -9.88
N LEU A 277 -2.28 16.60 -8.95
CA LEU A 277 -2.88 17.95 -9.06
C LEU A 277 -2.39 18.68 -10.31
N ILE A 278 -1.10 18.61 -10.62
CA ILE A 278 -0.52 19.17 -11.83
C ILE A 278 -1.11 18.49 -13.07
N ARG A 279 -1.20 17.15 -13.08
CA ARG A 279 -1.75 16.37 -14.22
C ARG A 279 -3.18 16.80 -14.56
N ILE A 280 -4.00 17.09 -13.54
CA ILE A 280 -5.40 17.45 -13.73
C ILE A 280 -5.65 18.97 -13.72
N LYS A 281 -4.59 19.80 -13.75
CA LYS A 281 -4.66 21.25 -13.50
C LYS A 281 -5.74 21.98 -14.28
N ASP A 282 -5.90 21.66 -15.57
CA ASP A 282 -6.88 22.31 -16.44
C ASP A 282 -8.32 21.93 -16.05
N ARG A 283 -8.55 20.70 -15.57
CA ARG A 283 -9.87 20.23 -15.15
C ARG A 283 -10.33 20.85 -13.83
N ILE A 284 -9.38 21.16 -12.95
CA ILE A 284 -9.66 21.75 -11.62
C ILE A 284 -9.41 23.25 -11.58
N ASN A 285 -9.02 23.87 -12.70
CA ASN A 285 -8.62 25.28 -12.79
C ASN A 285 -7.52 25.65 -11.78
N LEU A 286 -6.51 24.79 -11.60
CA LEU A 286 -5.40 25.05 -10.70
C LEU A 286 -4.59 26.25 -11.21
N PRO A 287 -4.35 27.29 -10.40
CA PRO A 287 -3.54 28.43 -10.81
C PRO A 287 -2.14 28.02 -11.25
N GLU A 288 -1.65 28.58 -12.36
CA GLU A 288 -0.32 28.25 -12.91
C GLU A 288 0.80 28.45 -11.87
N GLN A 289 0.71 29.50 -11.05
CA GLN A 289 1.67 29.74 -9.96
C GLN A 289 1.73 28.59 -8.95
N LYS A 290 0.58 27.99 -8.59
CA LYS A 290 0.56 26.81 -7.71
C LYS A 290 1.16 25.60 -8.40
N SER A 291 0.84 25.40 -9.69
CA SER A 291 1.45 24.32 -10.48
C SER A 291 2.98 24.42 -10.49
N ILE A 292 3.54 25.62 -10.61
CA ILE A 292 4.99 25.87 -10.54
C ILE A 292 5.52 25.52 -9.15
N GLN A 293 4.91 26.04 -8.08
CA GLN A 293 5.31 25.76 -6.70
C GLN A 293 5.28 24.26 -6.35
N TYR A 294 4.25 23.55 -6.80
CA TYR A 294 4.12 22.12 -6.62
C TYR A 294 5.21 21.37 -7.40
N ASN A 295 5.51 21.80 -8.62
CA ASN A 295 6.57 21.19 -9.42
C ASN A 295 7.94 21.42 -8.77
N ASP A 296 8.23 22.61 -8.28
CA ASP A 296 9.48 22.92 -7.59
C ASP A 296 9.66 22.02 -6.35
N ALA A 297 8.60 21.84 -5.57
CA ALA A 297 8.61 20.95 -4.41
C ALA A 297 8.81 19.47 -4.80
N VAL A 298 8.17 19.01 -5.89
CA VAL A 298 8.38 17.67 -6.45
C VAL A 298 9.83 17.49 -6.87
N GLU A 299 10.43 18.44 -7.57
CA GLU A 299 11.81 18.35 -8.05
C GLU A 299 12.81 18.29 -6.90
N ILE A 300 12.67 19.13 -5.87
CA ILE A 300 13.53 19.07 -4.68
C ILE A 300 13.44 17.69 -4.02
N ALA A 301 12.22 17.19 -3.79
CA ALA A 301 12.02 15.92 -3.11
C ALA A 301 12.49 14.72 -3.94
N TRP A 302 12.22 14.71 -5.24
CA TRP A 302 12.58 13.62 -6.14
C TRP A 302 14.08 13.57 -6.41
N ASN A 303 14.72 14.73 -6.63
CA ASN A 303 16.17 14.79 -6.80
C ASN A 303 16.89 14.37 -5.52
N TRP A 304 16.41 14.81 -4.34
CA TRP A 304 16.94 14.32 -3.06
C TRP A 304 16.80 12.81 -2.90
N LEU A 305 15.64 12.23 -3.24
CA LEU A 305 15.38 10.79 -3.10
C LEU A 305 16.42 9.94 -3.84
N PHE A 306 16.81 10.37 -5.05
CA PHE A 306 17.77 9.68 -5.92
C PHE A 306 19.23 10.10 -5.72
N GLY A 307 19.47 11.26 -5.09
CA GLY A 307 20.80 11.79 -4.79
C GLY A 307 21.59 10.92 -3.83
N LYS A 308 22.91 11.14 -3.73
CA LYS A 308 23.82 10.37 -2.85
C LYS A 308 23.51 10.54 -1.36
N ASN A 309 22.84 11.62 -0.99
CA ASN A 309 22.29 11.90 0.34
C ASN A 309 20.86 11.37 0.56
N GLY A 310 20.22 10.80 -0.46
CA GLY A 310 18.87 10.24 -0.41
C GLY A 310 18.81 8.78 0.05
N PRO A 311 17.62 8.28 0.44
CA PRO A 311 17.47 6.91 0.91
C PRO A 311 17.66 5.86 -0.20
N LEU A 312 17.48 6.20 -1.49
CA LEU A 312 17.76 5.26 -2.57
C LEU A 312 19.25 4.90 -2.70
N ARG A 313 20.15 5.79 -2.25
CA ARG A 313 21.60 5.57 -2.21
C ARG A 313 22.10 5.14 -0.84
N THR A 314 21.58 5.76 0.22
CA THR A 314 22.03 5.49 1.59
C THR A 314 21.37 4.28 2.24
N PHE A 315 20.25 3.77 1.68
CA PHE A 315 19.39 2.75 2.30
C PHE A 315 18.91 3.11 3.72
N THR A 316 18.84 4.41 4.02
CA THR A 316 18.31 4.93 5.28
C THR A 316 16.80 5.11 5.17
N TRP A 317 16.05 4.00 5.10
CA TRP A 317 14.58 4.01 5.09
C TRP A 317 14.07 4.11 6.53
N ASN A 318 13.65 5.30 6.98
CA ASN A 318 13.28 5.62 8.37
C ASN A 318 12.16 6.69 8.40
N GLY A 319 11.52 6.88 9.55
CA GLY A 319 10.53 7.93 9.81
C GLY A 319 9.22 7.71 9.06
N TYR A 320 8.37 6.81 9.57
CA TYR A 320 7.06 6.51 8.99
C TYR A 320 5.97 6.19 10.03
N PHE A 321 6.30 5.42 11.08
CA PHE A 321 5.34 4.98 12.09
C PHE A 321 5.25 5.97 13.25
N GLU A 322 4.05 6.47 13.52
CA GLU A 322 3.78 7.49 14.54
C GLU A 322 4.08 7.01 15.96
N ASP A 323 3.94 5.71 16.20
CA ASP A 323 4.03 5.12 17.53
C ASP A 323 5.47 4.74 17.92
N VAL A 324 6.49 5.18 17.18
CA VAL A 324 7.91 4.96 17.51
C VAL A 324 8.50 6.13 18.30
N ASP A 325 9.49 5.81 19.13
CA ASP A 325 10.26 6.80 19.88
C ASP A 325 11.10 7.67 18.93
N TYR A 326 11.44 8.89 19.36
CA TYR A 326 12.36 9.77 18.64
C TYR A 326 13.71 9.09 18.31
N ASP A 327 14.09 9.11 17.03
CA ASP A 327 15.24 8.37 16.49
C ASP A 327 16.30 9.27 15.83
N PRO A 328 17.10 10.02 16.61
CA PRO A 328 18.13 10.91 16.05
C PRO A 328 19.27 10.14 15.36
N SER A 329 19.43 8.85 15.70
CA SER A 329 20.42 7.96 15.08
C SER A 329 19.97 7.38 13.75
N LEU A 330 18.68 7.50 13.42
CA LEU A 330 18.05 6.80 12.32
C LEU A 330 18.37 5.29 12.42
N ALA A 331 18.12 4.66 13.55
CA ALA A 331 18.36 3.24 13.75
C ALA A 331 17.18 2.37 13.27
N ASN A 332 15.95 2.88 13.33
CA ASN A 332 14.75 2.12 12.97
C ASN A 332 14.56 2.05 11.46
N ARG A 333 14.95 0.95 10.82
CA ARG A 333 14.70 0.79 9.39
C ARG A 333 13.31 0.24 9.12
N VAL A 334 12.66 0.71 8.06
CA VAL A 334 11.34 0.26 7.62
C VAL A 334 11.39 -0.31 6.20
N GLN A 335 10.48 -1.23 5.87
CA GLN A 335 10.33 -1.75 4.50
C GLN A 335 9.20 -1.08 3.70
N ILE A 336 8.25 -0.40 4.35
CA ILE A 336 7.06 0.13 3.67
C ILE A 336 7.41 1.16 2.59
N THR A 337 8.26 2.14 2.92
CA THR A 337 8.65 3.21 2.00
C THR A 337 9.41 2.71 0.77
N PRO A 338 10.45 1.84 0.87
CA PRO A 338 11.12 1.32 -0.32
C PRO A 338 10.24 0.40 -1.16
N VAL A 339 9.35 -0.39 -0.54
CA VAL A 339 8.49 -1.32 -1.29
C VAL A 339 7.38 -0.57 -2.03
N GLU A 340 6.76 0.45 -1.42
CA GLU A 340 5.78 1.30 -2.13
C GLU A 340 6.45 2.12 -3.24
N LEU A 341 7.69 2.58 -3.06
CA LEU A 341 8.46 3.22 -4.13
C LEU A 341 8.72 2.25 -5.30
N ALA A 342 9.10 1.00 -5.00
CA ALA A 342 9.31 -0.02 -6.03
C ALA A 342 8.03 -0.26 -6.86
N LYS A 343 6.86 -0.31 -6.20
CA LYS A 343 5.56 -0.42 -6.87
C LYS A 343 5.28 0.79 -7.76
N TYR A 344 5.44 1.99 -7.22
CA TYR A 344 5.20 3.22 -7.96
C TYR A 344 6.09 3.34 -9.20
N LEU A 345 7.38 3.01 -9.11
CA LEU A 345 8.32 3.04 -10.24
C LEU A 345 8.02 1.95 -11.28
N ALA A 346 7.53 0.79 -10.87
CA ALA A 346 7.11 -0.26 -11.81
C ALA A 346 5.88 0.15 -12.64
N GLU A 347 4.97 0.95 -12.07
CA GLU A 347 3.81 1.51 -12.78
C GLU A 347 4.13 2.79 -13.55
N ASN A 348 5.15 3.53 -13.12
CA ASN A 348 5.54 4.82 -13.69
C ASN A 348 7.03 4.82 -14.12
N PRO A 349 7.41 3.99 -15.10
CA PRO A 349 8.81 3.77 -15.48
C PRO A 349 9.51 5.03 -16.02
N GLN A 350 8.76 6.06 -16.40
CA GLN A 350 9.30 7.35 -16.84
C GLN A 350 9.99 8.15 -15.72
N PHE A 351 9.76 7.79 -14.44
CA PHE A 351 10.37 8.50 -13.31
C PHE A 351 11.66 7.86 -12.78
N ASP A 352 12.13 6.78 -13.42
CA ASP A 352 13.41 6.15 -13.12
C ASP A 352 14.02 5.48 -14.37
N ASP A 353 15.09 6.08 -14.89
CA ASP A 353 15.84 5.56 -16.04
C ASP A 353 16.62 4.27 -15.71
N LYS A 354 16.85 4.00 -14.43
CA LYS A 354 17.58 2.84 -13.90
C LYS A 354 16.67 1.89 -13.11
N ARG A 355 15.36 1.90 -13.43
CA ARG A 355 14.35 1.05 -12.78
C ARG A 355 14.71 -0.44 -12.73
N ASP A 356 15.37 -0.96 -13.77
CA ASP A 356 15.79 -2.37 -13.85
C ASP A 356 16.90 -2.71 -12.84
N ILE A 357 17.50 -1.70 -12.21
CA ILE A 357 18.47 -1.81 -11.12
C ILE A 357 17.80 -1.45 -9.79
N HIS A 358 17.15 -0.29 -9.72
CA HIS A 358 16.62 0.25 -8.46
C HIS A 358 15.45 -0.58 -7.92
N ILE A 359 14.51 -1.03 -8.76
CA ILE A 359 13.36 -1.83 -8.29
C ILE A 359 13.83 -3.16 -7.68
N PRO A 360 14.66 -3.99 -8.35
CA PRO A 360 15.22 -5.18 -7.70
C PRO A 360 16.00 -4.86 -6.43
N ALA A 361 16.79 -3.78 -6.40
CA ALA A 361 17.57 -3.41 -5.20
C ALA A 361 16.67 -3.09 -3.99
N LEU A 362 15.54 -2.40 -4.20
CA LEU A 362 14.55 -2.12 -3.15
C LEU A 362 13.89 -3.41 -2.63
N LEU A 363 13.52 -4.32 -3.54
CA LEU A 363 12.92 -5.62 -3.16
C LEU A 363 13.91 -6.54 -2.46
N TYR A 364 15.18 -6.57 -2.91
CA TYR A 364 16.23 -7.32 -2.24
C TYR A 364 16.58 -6.74 -0.88
N TYR A 365 16.60 -5.42 -0.73
CA TYR A 365 16.73 -4.79 0.58
C TYR A 365 15.62 -5.25 1.52
N ALA A 366 14.36 -5.18 1.09
CA ALA A 366 13.21 -5.57 1.91
C ALA A 366 13.36 -7.02 2.40
N VAL A 367 13.53 -7.98 1.49
CA VAL A 367 13.63 -9.40 1.87
C VAL A 367 14.89 -9.70 2.68
N SER A 368 16.03 -9.08 2.37
CA SER A 368 17.28 -9.35 3.10
C SER A 368 17.27 -8.82 4.53
N ALA A 369 16.60 -7.67 4.76
CA ALA A 369 16.57 -7.05 6.08
C ALA A 369 15.38 -7.53 6.93
N PHE A 370 14.25 -7.89 6.32
CA PHE A 370 12.99 -8.08 7.04
C PHE A 370 12.34 -9.46 6.83
N LYS A 371 12.92 -10.38 6.07
CA LYS A 371 12.41 -11.77 6.02
C LYS A 371 12.43 -12.40 7.42
N THR A 372 11.41 -13.19 7.72
CA THR A 372 11.34 -14.01 8.94
C THR A 372 12.08 -15.32 8.73
N GLU A 373 12.95 -15.70 9.66
CA GLU A 373 13.61 -17.01 9.59
C GLU A 373 12.57 -18.14 9.74
N GLY A 374 12.63 -19.12 8.83
CA GLY A 374 11.75 -20.30 8.87
C GLY A 374 10.30 -20.06 8.43
N MET A 375 9.96 -18.87 7.93
CA MET A 375 8.62 -18.56 7.43
C MET A 375 8.69 -17.52 6.31
N ASP A 376 7.92 -17.72 5.22
CA ASP A 376 7.77 -16.72 4.16
C ASP A 376 6.82 -15.61 4.63
N ALA A 377 7.32 -14.82 5.58
CA ALA A 377 6.66 -13.67 6.17
C ALA A 377 7.66 -12.52 6.33
N MET A 378 7.16 -11.29 6.22
CA MET A 378 7.95 -10.08 6.38
C MET A 378 7.70 -9.43 7.73
N ASN A 379 8.76 -8.93 8.35
CA ASN A 379 8.72 -8.09 9.53
C ASN A 379 8.37 -6.63 9.16
N GLU A 380 7.86 -5.87 10.13
CA GLU A 380 7.44 -4.47 9.93
C GLU A 380 8.63 -3.52 9.80
N GLN A 381 9.47 -3.49 10.83
CA GLN A 381 10.56 -2.54 11.04
C GLN A 381 11.58 -3.10 12.04
N LEU A 382 12.77 -2.50 12.15
CA LEU A 382 13.83 -3.02 13.02
C LEU A 382 13.49 -2.94 14.53
N TRP A 383 12.64 -2.02 14.95
CA TRP A 383 12.20 -1.91 16.35
C TRP A 383 10.95 -2.75 16.69
N CYS A 384 10.24 -3.22 15.67
CA CYS A 384 9.11 -4.14 15.78
C CYS A 384 9.36 -5.29 14.80
N TYR A 385 10.39 -6.08 15.10
CA TYR A 385 10.84 -7.18 14.25
C TYR A 385 9.98 -8.43 14.47
N ARG A 386 8.71 -8.34 14.04
CA ARG A 386 7.72 -9.42 14.11
C ARG A 386 7.07 -9.66 12.76
N PRO A 387 6.81 -10.93 12.37
CA PRO A 387 6.15 -11.24 11.11
C PRO A 387 4.73 -10.68 11.09
N MET A 388 4.37 -9.96 10.02
CA MET A 388 3.03 -9.38 9.87
C MET A 388 2.41 -9.69 8.50
N GLY A 389 1.08 -9.86 8.49
CA GLY A 389 0.33 -10.22 7.29
C GLY A 389 0.35 -9.14 6.21
N SER A 390 0.03 -7.90 6.60
CA SER A 390 0.02 -6.71 5.73
C SER A 390 1.37 -6.51 5.03
N HIS A 391 2.45 -6.59 5.81
CA HIS A 391 3.84 -6.49 5.37
C HIS A 391 4.26 -7.58 4.40
N SER A 392 3.79 -8.81 4.62
CA SER A 392 4.05 -9.94 3.72
C SER A 392 3.28 -9.77 2.41
N ALA A 393 2.02 -9.36 2.49
CA ALA A 393 1.20 -9.06 1.31
C ALA A 393 1.79 -7.90 0.49
N ARG A 394 2.30 -6.84 1.15
CA ARG A 394 2.95 -5.71 0.49
C ARG A 394 4.15 -6.14 -0.34
N TYR A 395 5.06 -6.90 0.26
CA TYR A 395 6.22 -7.46 -0.45
C TYR A 395 5.79 -8.33 -1.63
N ALA A 396 4.82 -9.23 -1.40
CA ALA A 396 4.27 -10.10 -2.44
C ALA A 396 3.70 -9.30 -3.62
N SER A 397 2.97 -8.20 -3.36
CA SER A 397 2.40 -7.35 -4.41
C SER A 397 3.46 -6.68 -5.27
N ALA A 398 4.56 -6.22 -4.67
CA ALA A 398 5.65 -5.62 -5.41
C ALA A 398 6.41 -6.67 -6.25
N CYS A 399 6.60 -7.88 -5.72
CA CYS A 399 7.15 -9.00 -6.49
C CYS A 399 6.25 -9.39 -7.66
N ALA A 400 4.94 -9.51 -7.44
CA ALA A 400 3.99 -9.85 -8.50
C ALA A 400 3.98 -8.79 -9.61
N LEU A 401 3.98 -7.51 -9.25
CA LEU A 401 4.05 -6.41 -10.20
C LEU A 401 5.36 -6.43 -11.00
N TRP A 402 6.48 -6.73 -10.36
CA TRP A 402 7.76 -6.84 -11.07
C TRP A 402 7.83 -8.09 -11.98
N TYR A 403 7.21 -9.20 -11.57
CA TYR A 403 6.99 -10.36 -12.43
C TYR A 403 6.19 -9.98 -13.68
N GLU A 404 5.08 -9.24 -13.53
CA GLU A 404 4.28 -8.80 -14.67
C GLU A 404 5.10 -8.00 -15.70
N LYS A 405 6.10 -7.22 -15.25
CA LYS A 405 6.97 -6.43 -16.14
C LYS A 405 8.11 -7.23 -16.77
N THR A 406 8.58 -8.28 -16.12
CA THR A 406 9.85 -8.95 -16.48
C THR A 406 9.73 -10.43 -16.84
N ALA A 407 8.59 -11.05 -16.56
CA ALA A 407 8.37 -12.49 -16.60
C ALA A 407 9.39 -13.29 -15.77
N ASN A 408 10.01 -12.68 -14.75
CA ASN A 408 10.97 -13.35 -13.89
C ASN A 408 10.24 -14.21 -12.84
N GLU A 409 10.22 -15.52 -13.07
CA GLU A 409 9.53 -16.51 -12.26
C GLU A 409 9.98 -16.55 -10.78
N TRP A 410 11.19 -16.08 -10.44
CA TRP A 410 11.58 -15.96 -9.03
C TRP A 410 10.66 -14.99 -8.28
N PHE A 411 10.33 -13.85 -8.89
CA PHE A 411 9.43 -12.88 -8.27
C PHE A 411 7.98 -13.40 -8.21
N LYS A 412 7.56 -14.21 -9.19
CA LYS A 412 6.25 -14.88 -9.14
C LYS A 412 6.17 -15.85 -7.96
N ASP A 413 7.21 -16.67 -7.76
CA ASP A 413 7.30 -17.59 -6.63
C ASP A 413 7.31 -16.82 -5.30
N GLN A 414 8.12 -15.77 -5.15
CA GLN A 414 8.10 -14.93 -3.95
C GLN A 414 6.70 -14.35 -3.67
N ALA A 415 6.01 -13.83 -4.70
CA ALA A 415 4.65 -13.35 -4.54
C ALA A 415 3.69 -14.44 -4.05
N PHE A 416 3.76 -15.64 -4.63
CA PHE A 416 2.92 -16.77 -4.25
C PHE A 416 3.14 -17.20 -2.80
N ARG A 417 4.40 -17.37 -2.39
CA ARG A 417 4.78 -17.86 -1.07
C ARG A 417 4.36 -16.92 0.06
N TYR A 418 4.72 -15.64 -0.05
CA TYR A 418 4.41 -14.66 0.99
C TYR A 418 2.93 -14.34 1.08
N LEU A 419 2.21 -14.34 -0.04
CA LEU A 419 0.77 -14.09 -0.04
C LEU A 419 -0.02 -15.27 0.55
N ASN A 420 0.40 -16.52 0.30
CA ASN A 420 -0.19 -17.69 0.95
C ASN A 420 -0.09 -17.62 2.46
N THR A 421 1.09 -17.30 3.01
CA THR A 421 1.28 -17.09 4.45
C THR A 421 0.38 -15.97 4.97
N ALA A 422 0.28 -14.85 4.25
CA ALA A 422 -0.56 -13.72 4.65
C ALA A 422 -2.03 -14.11 4.80
N THR A 423 -2.55 -15.05 4.00
CA THR A 423 -3.97 -15.46 4.11
C THR A 423 -4.37 -15.94 5.51
N TYR A 424 -3.45 -16.55 6.27
CA TYR A 424 -3.75 -17.10 7.60
C TYR A 424 -4.10 -16.04 8.64
N MET A 425 -3.84 -14.76 8.36
CA MET A 425 -4.10 -13.67 9.29
C MET A 425 -5.60 -13.34 9.34
N THR A 426 -6.38 -13.74 8.35
CA THR A 426 -7.83 -13.48 8.28
C THR A 426 -8.65 -14.63 8.88
N TYR A 427 -9.45 -14.30 9.90
CA TYR A 427 -10.43 -15.21 10.48
C TYR A 427 -11.74 -15.24 9.67
N ASP A 428 -12.55 -16.27 9.90
CA ASP A 428 -13.80 -16.50 9.15
C ASP A 428 -14.84 -15.38 9.34
N ASN A 429 -14.72 -14.59 10.41
CA ASN A 429 -15.58 -13.42 10.66
C ASN A 429 -15.00 -12.10 10.09
N GLY A 430 -13.90 -12.16 9.34
CA GLY A 430 -13.24 -10.98 8.75
C GLY A 430 -12.34 -10.18 9.70
N VAL A 431 -12.15 -10.61 10.95
CA VAL A 431 -11.07 -10.08 11.79
C VAL A 431 -9.73 -10.45 11.16
N VAL A 432 -8.82 -9.49 11.05
CA VAL A 432 -7.47 -9.72 10.52
C VAL A 432 -6.42 -9.50 11.60
N ALA A 433 -5.70 -10.55 11.97
CA ALA A 433 -4.59 -10.46 12.91
C ALA A 433 -3.43 -9.66 12.31
N VAL A 434 -2.68 -8.96 13.15
CA VAL A 434 -1.42 -8.30 12.78
C VAL A 434 -0.44 -9.35 12.25
N GLY A 435 -0.26 -10.45 12.98
CA GLY A 435 0.66 -11.51 12.60
C GLY A 435 0.48 -12.80 13.40
N PRO A 436 1.26 -13.86 13.08
CA PRO A 436 1.13 -15.20 13.68
C PRO A 436 1.23 -15.22 15.22
N ASP A 437 2.12 -14.41 15.77
CA ASP A 437 2.41 -14.30 17.20
C ASP A 437 1.88 -12.99 17.83
N TYR A 438 1.23 -12.15 17.02
CA TYR A 438 0.63 -10.89 17.45
C TYR A 438 -0.90 -10.97 17.31
N LEU A 439 -1.52 -11.54 18.34
CA LEU A 439 -2.98 -11.71 18.45
C LEU A 439 -3.71 -10.42 18.85
N ALA A 440 -3.61 -9.42 17.98
CA ALA A 440 -4.43 -8.22 17.92
C ALA A 440 -4.69 -7.86 16.45
N THR A 441 -5.56 -6.90 16.21
CA THR A 441 -5.84 -6.33 14.90
C THR A 441 -5.49 -4.85 14.93
N TRP A 442 -4.64 -4.39 14.02
CA TRP A 442 -4.42 -2.97 13.73
C TRP A 442 -5.23 -2.59 12.49
N PHE A 443 -5.89 -1.43 12.49
CA PHE A 443 -6.69 -1.01 11.33
C PHE A 443 -5.82 -0.73 10.10
N SER A 444 -4.68 -0.08 10.32
CA SER A 444 -3.71 0.23 9.27
C SER A 444 -3.19 -1.05 8.62
N ASP A 445 -2.81 -2.04 9.44
CA ASP A 445 -2.29 -3.31 8.96
C ASP A 445 -3.39 -4.22 8.43
N GLY A 446 -4.30 -4.65 9.29
CA GLY A 446 -5.25 -5.73 9.03
C GLY A 446 -6.28 -5.41 7.96
N TYR A 447 -6.46 -4.15 7.59
CA TYR A 447 -7.46 -3.75 6.61
C TYR A 447 -6.86 -2.86 5.53
N SER A 448 -6.57 -1.59 5.86
CA SER A 448 -6.27 -0.58 4.85
C SER A 448 -4.99 -0.89 4.07
N ASP A 449 -3.98 -1.47 4.70
CA ASP A 449 -2.78 -1.93 4.00
C ASP A 449 -2.93 -3.35 3.45
N TYR A 450 -3.48 -4.29 4.24
CA TYR A 450 -3.62 -5.69 3.83
C TYR A 450 -4.40 -5.87 2.52
N VAL A 451 -5.60 -5.31 2.42
CA VAL A 451 -6.55 -5.60 1.32
C VAL A 451 -6.01 -5.22 -0.05
N ARG A 452 -5.45 -4.00 -0.20
CA ARG A 452 -4.96 -3.50 -1.49
C ARG A 452 -3.91 -4.41 -2.14
N HIS A 453 -3.05 -5.00 -1.34
CA HIS A 453 -1.94 -5.79 -1.85
C HIS A 453 -2.39 -7.12 -2.48
N PHE A 454 -3.47 -7.72 -1.96
CA PHE A 454 -4.07 -8.89 -2.60
C PHE A 454 -4.66 -8.52 -3.98
N ILE A 455 -5.36 -7.40 -4.08
CA ILE A 455 -5.95 -6.94 -5.34
C ILE A 455 -4.84 -6.63 -6.36
N ASP A 456 -3.77 -5.98 -5.94
CA ASP A 456 -2.58 -5.73 -6.78
C ASP A 456 -1.97 -7.03 -7.32
N VAL A 457 -1.87 -8.07 -6.49
CA VAL A 457 -1.39 -9.41 -6.91
C VAL A 457 -2.35 -10.07 -7.88
N LEU A 458 -3.65 -10.04 -7.63
CA LEU A 458 -4.66 -10.59 -8.55
C LEU A 458 -4.62 -9.90 -9.92
N ALA A 459 -4.30 -8.60 -9.96
CA ALA A 459 -4.09 -7.88 -11.21
C ALA A 459 -2.80 -8.26 -11.93
N ALA A 460 -1.69 -8.42 -11.20
CA ALA A 460 -0.40 -8.76 -11.77
C ALA A 460 -0.34 -10.22 -12.25
N VAL A 461 -1.03 -11.13 -11.56
CA VAL A 461 -1.10 -12.57 -11.87
C VAL A 461 -2.58 -13.02 -11.99
N PRO A 462 -3.28 -12.68 -13.09
CA PRO A 462 -4.72 -12.89 -13.23
C PRO A 462 -5.21 -14.33 -13.14
N GLU A 463 -4.34 -15.32 -13.37
CA GLU A 463 -4.67 -16.74 -13.20
C GLU A 463 -4.98 -17.10 -11.73
N TRP A 464 -4.58 -16.28 -10.76
CA TRP A 464 -4.91 -16.42 -9.34
C TRP A 464 -6.23 -15.75 -8.95
N ALA A 465 -6.85 -14.97 -9.86
CA ALA A 465 -8.18 -14.42 -9.63
C ALA A 465 -9.27 -15.47 -9.89
N PRO A 466 -10.43 -15.39 -9.20
CA PRO A 466 -11.53 -16.33 -9.35
C PRO A 466 -11.91 -16.54 -10.82
N ALA A 467 -12.04 -17.81 -11.22
CA ALA A 467 -12.29 -18.18 -12.61
C ALA A 467 -13.77 -18.24 -12.98
N ASN A 468 -14.65 -18.16 -11.98
CA ASN A 468 -16.10 -18.30 -12.04
C ASN A 468 -16.83 -16.96 -11.82
N GLU A 469 -16.10 -15.86 -11.71
CA GLU A 469 -16.62 -14.52 -11.44
C GLU A 469 -15.97 -13.51 -12.39
N ASN A 470 -16.68 -12.42 -12.67
CA ASN A 470 -16.18 -11.31 -13.47
C ASN A 470 -15.71 -10.19 -12.54
N HIS A 471 -14.46 -9.75 -12.69
CA HIS A 471 -13.91 -8.64 -11.89
C HIS A 471 -13.00 -7.73 -12.71
N LEU A 472 -13.12 -6.42 -12.49
CA LEU A 472 -12.07 -5.46 -12.80
C LEU A 472 -10.92 -5.69 -11.82
N LEU A 473 -9.75 -6.02 -12.35
CA LEU A 473 -8.54 -6.25 -11.55
C LEU A 473 -7.70 -4.98 -11.40
N ARG A 474 -7.62 -4.14 -12.44
CA ARG A 474 -6.84 -2.89 -12.41
C ARG A 474 -7.40 -1.86 -13.38
N SER A 475 -7.27 -0.58 -13.03
CA SER A 475 -7.46 0.52 -13.96
C SER A 475 -6.36 1.58 -13.84
N SER A 476 -5.99 2.19 -14.97
CA SER A 476 -5.10 3.35 -15.01
C SER A 476 -5.80 4.67 -14.67
N SER A 477 -7.11 4.67 -14.44
CA SER A 477 -7.89 5.83 -14.01
C SER A 477 -8.84 5.43 -12.89
N VAL A 478 -9.24 6.38 -12.05
CA VAL A 478 -10.20 6.13 -10.97
C VAL A 478 -11.53 5.71 -11.56
N VAL A 479 -12.08 4.59 -11.09
CA VAL A 479 -13.43 4.13 -11.44
C VAL A 479 -14.44 4.92 -10.61
N GLN A 480 -15.39 5.58 -11.28
CA GLN A 480 -16.44 6.38 -10.62
C GLN A 480 -17.71 5.54 -10.42
N SER A 481 -18.06 4.72 -11.41
CA SER A 481 -19.14 3.74 -11.32
C SER A 481 -18.73 2.41 -11.91
N ILE A 482 -19.19 1.30 -11.34
CA ILE A 482 -19.14 -0.02 -11.96
C ILE A 482 -20.32 -0.88 -11.50
N GLU A 483 -20.92 -1.58 -12.44
CA GLU A 483 -22.03 -2.50 -12.22
C GLU A 483 -21.72 -3.81 -12.93
N TYR A 484 -21.87 -4.92 -12.20
CA TYR A 484 -21.74 -6.27 -12.72
C TYR A 484 -23.13 -6.88 -12.90
N ASP A 485 -23.43 -7.32 -14.12
CA ASP A 485 -24.65 -8.03 -14.49
C ASP A 485 -24.29 -9.29 -15.29
N ASP A 486 -25.22 -10.23 -15.41
CA ASP A 486 -25.02 -11.48 -16.16
C ASP A 486 -24.77 -11.23 -17.66
N GLU A 487 -25.39 -10.20 -18.24
CA GLU A 487 -25.30 -9.90 -19.68
C GLU A 487 -24.26 -8.83 -20.01
N LYS A 488 -23.88 -7.99 -19.03
CA LYS A 488 -22.99 -6.85 -19.26
C LYS A 488 -22.25 -6.39 -18.01
N ILE A 489 -21.14 -5.69 -18.22
CA ILE A 489 -20.47 -4.90 -17.18
C ILE A 489 -20.45 -3.45 -17.66
N GLY A 490 -21.09 -2.55 -16.92
CA GLY A 490 -21.09 -1.12 -17.20
C GLY A 490 -20.19 -0.39 -16.22
N TYR A 491 -19.31 0.50 -16.69
CA TYR A 491 -18.46 1.28 -15.80
C TYR A 491 -18.10 2.66 -16.37
N SER A 492 -17.67 3.57 -15.50
CA SER A 492 -17.15 4.88 -15.88
C SER A 492 -15.85 5.20 -15.14
N THR A 493 -14.98 5.96 -15.79
CA THR A 493 -13.69 6.39 -15.23
C THR A 493 -13.54 7.89 -15.21
N TYR A 494 -12.74 8.41 -14.28
CA TYR A 494 -12.47 9.83 -14.13
C TYR A 494 -11.83 10.43 -15.39
N ASP A 495 -10.85 9.74 -15.96
CA ASP A 495 -10.24 10.03 -17.26
C ASP A 495 -10.99 9.30 -18.38
N GLY A 496 -11.20 9.97 -19.53
CA GLY A 496 -11.68 9.30 -20.73
C GLY A 496 -10.65 8.29 -21.24
N GLN A 497 -9.44 8.80 -21.54
CA GLN A 497 -8.29 7.97 -21.87
C GLN A 497 -7.89 7.12 -20.66
N SER A 498 -7.97 5.80 -20.82
CA SER A 498 -7.69 4.88 -19.72
C SER A 498 -7.51 3.45 -20.22
N THR A 499 -6.89 2.62 -19.37
CA THR A 499 -6.73 1.19 -19.57
C THR A 499 -7.34 0.44 -18.41
N GLN A 500 -8.09 -0.62 -18.71
CA GLN A 500 -8.69 -1.52 -17.71
C GLN A 500 -8.32 -2.96 -17.99
N LYS A 501 -8.01 -3.70 -16.93
CA LYS A 501 -7.70 -5.14 -16.96
C LYS A 501 -8.78 -5.89 -16.17
N PHE A 502 -9.42 -6.86 -16.79
CA PHE A 502 -10.49 -7.66 -16.20
C PHE A 502 -10.14 -9.14 -16.20
N ARG A 503 -10.59 -9.85 -15.16
CA ARG A 503 -10.75 -11.31 -15.14
C ARG A 503 -12.19 -11.63 -15.50
N LEU A 504 -12.42 -12.36 -16.59
CA LEU A 504 -13.77 -12.69 -17.05
C LEU A 504 -14.00 -14.19 -17.22
N ILE A 505 -15.23 -14.63 -17.00
CA ILE A 505 -15.68 -16.03 -17.14
C ILE A 505 -15.76 -16.49 -18.60
N SER A 506 -15.97 -15.55 -19.52
CA SER A 506 -16.11 -15.79 -20.96
C SER A 506 -15.60 -14.60 -21.77
N LYS A 507 -15.34 -14.83 -23.06
CA LYS A 507 -14.91 -13.78 -23.98
C LYS A 507 -16.12 -12.88 -24.31
N PRO A 508 -16.01 -11.54 -24.19
CA PRO A 508 -17.09 -10.63 -24.57
C PRO A 508 -17.45 -10.69 -26.06
N SER A 509 -18.73 -10.47 -26.38
CA SER A 509 -19.25 -10.36 -27.75
C SER A 509 -18.98 -8.99 -28.38
N LYS A 510 -18.99 -7.91 -27.57
CA LYS A 510 -18.58 -6.56 -27.97
C LYS A 510 -18.20 -5.69 -26.78
N ILE A 511 -17.34 -4.71 -27.03
CA ILE A 511 -16.96 -3.65 -26.09
C ILE A 511 -17.37 -2.30 -26.67
N MET A 512 -17.99 -1.47 -25.84
CA MET A 512 -18.44 -0.12 -26.16
C MET A 512 -17.66 0.91 -25.34
N VAL A 513 -17.26 2.01 -25.98
CA VAL A 513 -16.77 3.24 -25.36
C VAL A 513 -17.77 4.34 -25.73
N GLY A 514 -18.54 4.82 -24.74
CA GLY A 514 -19.80 5.53 -25.01
C GLY A 514 -20.72 4.67 -25.91
N ASP A 515 -21.23 5.27 -26.98
CA ASP A 515 -22.07 4.57 -27.97
C ASP A 515 -21.27 3.86 -29.07
N ARG A 516 -19.93 3.90 -29.01
CA ARG A 516 -19.06 3.44 -30.08
C ARG A 516 -18.46 2.07 -29.78
N LYS A 517 -18.68 1.12 -30.68
CA LYS A 517 -18.04 -0.20 -30.62
C LYS A 517 -16.56 -0.07 -30.95
N ILE A 518 -15.69 -0.58 -30.07
CA ILE A 518 -14.24 -0.67 -30.31
C ILE A 518 -13.84 -2.09 -30.75
N LYS A 519 -12.72 -2.19 -31.48
CA LYS A 519 -12.28 -3.44 -32.12
C LYS A 519 -11.35 -4.23 -31.21
N GLU A 520 -11.43 -5.55 -31.32
CA GLU A 520 -10.38 -6.43 -30.82
C GLU A 520 -9.11 -6.21 -31.63
N SER A 521 -7.96 -6.16 -30.96
CA SER A 521 -6.65 -5.91 -31.55
C SER A 521 -5.62 -6.90 -31.01
N SER A 522 -4.52 -7.09 -31.73
CA SER A 522 -3.35 -7.83 -31.24
C SER A 522 -2.45 -7.01 -30.32
N SER A 523 -2.63 -5.67 -30.29
CA SER A 523 -1.88 -4.77 -29.41
C SER A 523 -2.72 -3.55 -29.00
N LEU A 524 -2.37 -2.95 -27.86
CA LEU A 524 -3.06 -1.77 -27.30
C LEU A 524 -2.27 -0.47 -27.50
N LEU A 525 -1.49 -0.37 -28.57
CA LEU A 525 -0.83 0.89 -28.97
C LEU A 525 -1.83 1.95 -29.44
N GLN A 526 -3.01 1.51 -29.87
CA GLN A 526 -4.16 2.33 -30.23
C GLN A 526 -5.38 1.80 -29.49
N GLU A 527 -6.47 2.58 -29.52
CA GLU A 527 -7.73 2.17 -28.91
C GLU A 527 -8.23 0.82 -29.43
N GLY A 528 -8.65 -0.01 -28.50
CA GLY A 528 -9.11 -1.37 -28.77
C GLY A 528 -9.09 -2.21 -27.50
N TRP A 529 -9.25 -3.51 -27.68
CA TRP A 529 -9.15 -4.47 -26.58
C TRP A 529 -8.45 -5.74 -27.00
N THR A 530 -7.81 -6.42 -26.05
CA THR A 530 -7.17 -7.73 -26.24
C THR A 530 -7.86 -8.77 -25.37
N TRP A 531 -7.84 -10.02 -25.82
CA TRP A 531 -8.33 -11.16 -25.04
C TRP A 531 -7.25 -12.24 -24.94
N GLU A 532 -6.90 -12.58 -23.71
CA GLU A 532 -6.01 -13.68 -23.38
C GLU A 532 -6.83 -14.82 -22.77
N LYS A 533 -6.88 -15.96 -23.47
CA LYS A 533 -7.61 -17.13 -22.99
C LYS A 533 -6.81 -17.85 -21.90
N LEU A 534 -7.46 -18.13 -20.78
CA LEU A 534 -6.91 -18.98 -19.70
C LEU A 534 -7.58 -20.36 -19.72
N ASN A 535 -7.16 -21.25 -18.82
CA ASN A 535 -7.77 -22.59 -18.66
C ASN A 535 -9.30 -22.53 -18.45
N LYS A 536 -9.77 -21.49 -17.76
CA LYS A 536 -11.18 -21.14 -17.59
C LYS A 536 -11.34 -19.64 -17.82
N GLY A 537 -12.27 -19.23 -18.68
CA GLY A 537 -12.46 -17.82 -19.04
C GLY A 537 -11.20 -17.18 -19.66
N GLY A 538 -10.94 -15.93 -19.31
CA GLY A 538 -9.73 -15.23 -19.75
C GLY A 538 -9.52 -13.87 -19.11
N VAL A 539 -8.53 -13.16 -19.63
CA VAL A 539 -8.17 -11.78 -19.27
C VAL A 539 -8.52 -10.87 -20.42
N LEU A 540 -9.32 -9.85 -20.14
CA LEU A 540 -9.63 -8.78 -21.07
C LEU A 540 -8.81 -7.56 -20.68
N THR A 541 -8.14 -6.93 -21.65
CA THR A 541 -7.55 -5.60 -21.45
C THR A 541 -8.17 -4.63 -22.45
N ILE A 542 -8.76 -3.55 -21.96
CA ILE A 542 -9.38 -2.48 -22.76
C ILE A 542 -8.48 -1.26 -22.68
N HIS A 543 -8.17 -0.64 -23.83
CA HIS A 543 -7.56 0.67 -23.91
C HIS A 543 -8.49 1.63 -24.64
N SER A 544 -8.85 2.74 -24.00
CA SER A 544 -9.60 3.84 -24.62
C SER A 544 -8.70 5.06 -24.79
N SER A 545 -8.80 5.73 -25.94
CA SER A 545 -8.05 6.94 -26.26
C SER A 545 -8.92 8.20 -26.34
N ASP A 546 -10.23 8.07 -26.17
CA ASP A 546 -11.17 9.19 -26.27
C ASP A 546 -11.28 9.91 -24.91
N GLU A 547 -10.73 11.12 -24.84
CA GLU A 547 -10.73 11.94 -23.62
C GLU A 547 -12.14 12.33 -23.14
N ASN A 548 -13.12 12.36 -24.05
CA ASN A 548 -14.49 12.76 -23.72
C ASN A 548 -15.36 11.58 -23.27
N SER A 549 -15.02 10.37 -23.69
CA SER A 549 -15.82 9.16 -23.41
C SER A 549 -15.38 8.47 -22.12
N LYS A 550 -16.05 8.82 -21.02
CA LYS A 550 -15.79 8.23 -19.70
C LYS A 550 -16.45 6.87 -19.48
N THR A 551 -17.55 6.58 -20.17
CA THR A 551 -18.34 5.35 -19.99
C THR A 551 -17.87 4.23 -20.91
N LYS A 552 -17.86 3.01 -20.38
CA LYS A 552 -17.51 1.78 -21.09
C LYS A 552 -18.50 0.68 -20.75
N THR A 553 -18.81 -0.17 -21.72
CA THR A 553 -19.69 -1.34 -21.51
C THR A 553 -19.09 -2.57 -22.15
N ILE A 554 -18.96 -3.63 -21.36
CA ILE A 554 -18.60 -4.99 -21.79
C ILE A 554 -19.90 -5.76 -21.96
N ILE A 555 -20.12 -6.42 -23.09
CA ILE A 555 -21.34 -7.18 -23.38
C ILE A 555 -20.94 -8.61 -23.73
N PHE A 556 -21.60 -9.60 -23.12
CA PHE A 556 -21.30 -11.02 -23.30
C PHE A 556 -22.06 -11.68 -24.45
#